data_AF-A0A381U1M4-F1
#
_entry.id   AF-A0A381U1M4-F1
#
_cell.length_a   1.000
_cell.length_b   1.000
_cell.length_c   1.000
_cell.angle_alpha   90.00
_cell.angle_beta   90.00
_cell.angle_gamma   90.00
#
_symmetry.space_group_name_H-M   'P 1'
#
loop_
_entity.id
_entity.type
_entity.pdbx_description
1 polymer ?
#
loop_
_entity_poly.entity_id
_entity_poly.type
_entity_poly.pdbx_seq_one_letter_code
_entity_poly.pdbx_strand_id
1 'polypeptide(L)'
;VIRHNSLYLCLFVGLFFTGCEKDLPISAEEEAQEFTGRSTWKIIQQDILDQSCTGCHVAGASFAEQSDLILTADVAYSQLINRVPHNQVAIDDG
;
A
#
# COMPACT_ATOMS: atom_id res chain seq x y z
N VAL A 1 31.59 -37.02 -37.01
CA VAL A 1 31.40 -36.33 -35.69
C VAL A 1 31.90 -34.87 -35.68
N ILE A 2 32.45 -34.32 -36.78
CA ILE A 2 33.05 -32.96 -36.77
C ILE A 2 32.07 -31.82 -37.18
N ARG A 3 30.98 -32.11 -37.91
CA ARG A 3 30.02 -31.08 -38.38
C ARG A 3 29.05 -30.57 -37.31
N HIS A 4 28.86 -31.29 -36.21
CA HIS A 4 28.00 -30.85 -35.11
C HIS A 4 28.69 -29.83 -34.20
N ASN A 5 30.01 -29.92 -34.04
CA ASN A 5 30.80 -29.00 -33.22
C ASN A 5 30.88 -27.57 -33.79
N SER A 6 30.79 -27.42 -35.12
CA SER A 6 30.80 -26.10 -35.77
C SER A 6 29.47 -25.35 -35.67
N LEU A 7 28.34 -26.07 -35.52
CA LEU A 7 27.02 -25.47 -35.33
C LEU A 7 26.82 -25.02 -33.87
N TYR A 8 27.33 -25.80 -32.92
CA TYR A 8 27.30 -25.44 -31.49
C TYR A 8 28.24 -24.27 -31.16
N LEU A 9 29.38 -24.13 -31.84
CA LEU A 9 30.27 -22.97 -31.68
C LEU A 9 29.58 -21.65 -32.06
N CYS A 10 28.72 -21.64 -33.09
CA CYS A 10 27.93 -20.46 -33.45
C CYS A 10 26.80 -20.17 -32.43
N LEU A 11 26.21 -21.20 -31.84
CA LEU A 11 25.18 -21.08 -30.80
C LEU A 11 25.74 -20.51 -29.48
N PHE A 12 26.97 -20.87 -29.11
CA PHE A 12 27.61 -20.36 -27.90
C PHE A 12 28.15 -18.94 -28.06
N VAL A 13 28.66 -18.55 -29.24
CA VAL A 13 29.16 -17.18 -29.48
C VAL A 13 28.02 -16.17 -29.67
N GLY A 14 26.84 -16.62 -30.13
CA GLY A 14 25.63 -15.77 -30.24
C GLY A 14 24.99 -15.39 -28.89
N LEU A 15 25.34 -16.08 -27.80
CA LEU A 15 24.87 -15.76 -26.44
C LEU A 15 25.68 -14.65 -25.75
N PHE A 16 26.76 -14.15 -26.38
CA PHE A 16 27.66 -13.15 -25.79
C PHE A 16 27.56 -11.75 -26.40
N PHE A 17 26.60 -11.47 -27.28
CA PHE A 17 26.46 -10.13 -27.85
C PHE A 17 25.13 -9.47 -27.48
N THR A 18 25.29 -8.40 -26.70
CA THR A 18 24.34 -7.30 -26.42
C THR A 18 23.36 -7.47 -25.25
N GLY A 19 23.88 -7.85 -24.09
CA GLY A 19 23.38 -7.25 -22.85
C GLY A 19 23.91 -5.82 -22.77
N CYS A 20 23.17 -4.83 -23.29
CA CYS A 20 23.38 -3.47 -22.81
C CYS A 20 22.99 -3.48 -21.33
N GLU A 21 23.98 -3.32 -20.45
CA GLU A 21 23.78 -2.73 -19.13
C GLU A 21 23.23 -1.32 -19.38
N LYS A 22 21.94 -1.23 -19.66
CA LYS A 22 21.20 -0.10 -19.18
C LYS A 22 20.91 -0.52 -17.76
N ASP A 23 21.66 0.04 -16.81
CA ASP A 23 21.02 0.48 -15.59
C ASP A 23 19.81 1.28 -16.07
N LEU A 24 18.66 0.60 -16.22
CA LEU A 24 17.42 1.33 -16.19
C LEU A 24 17.53 2.02 -14.84
N PRO A 25 17.54 3.37 -14.78
CA PRO A 25 17.15 3.97 -13.52
C PRO A 25 15.84 3.27 -13.20
N ILE A 26 15.83 2.50 -12.10
CA ILE A 26 14.61 2.02 -11.44
C ILE A 26 13.65 3.15 -11.66
N SER A 27 12.67 2.86 -12.50
CA SER A 27 11.91 3.89 -13.17
C SER A 27 11.49 4.85 -12.08
N ALA A 28 11.73 6.13 -12.35
CA ALA A 28 11.22 7.23 -11.55
C ALA A 28 9.68 7.28 -11.65
N GLU A 29 9.07 6.12 -11.40
CA GLU A 29 7.69 5.69 -11.49
C GLU A 29 7.31 5.00 -10.15
N GLU A 30 8.28 4.62 -9.31
CA GLU A 30 8.06 4.13 -7.94
C GLU A 30 8.74 5.03 -6.90
N GLU A 31 8.44 6.33 -6.92
CA GLU A 31 8.56 7.22 -5.73
C GLU A 31 8.14 8.68 -5.99
N ALA A 32 7.57 9.00 -7.16
CA ALA A 32 6.71 10.17 -7.24
C ALA A 32 5.35 9.78 -6.65
N GLN A 33 5.15 10.03 -5.36
CA GLN A 33 3.80 10.12 -4.78
C GLN A 33 3.02 11.08 -5.68
N GLU A 34 2.19 10.53 -6.56
CA GLU A 34 1.31 11.31 -7.43
C GLU A 34 0.50 12.20 -6.49
N PHE A 35 0.73 13.51 -6.54
CA PHE A 35 -0.08 14.46 -5.78
C PHE A 35 -1.43 14.51 -6.50
N THR A 36 -2.29 13.53 -6.20
CA THR A 36 -3.60 13.29 -6.81
C THR A 36 -4.61 14.43 -6.57
N GLY A 37 -4.19 15.58 -6.02
CA GLY A 37 -5.05 16.67 -5.58
C GLY A 37 -5.99 16.30 -4.42
N ARG A 38 -5.85 15.09 -3.86
CA ARG A 38 -6.66 14.61 -2.74
C ARG A 38 -6.23 15.32 -1.46
N SER A 39 -7.21 15.75 -0.66
CA SER A 39 -6.92 16.30 0.66
C SER A 39 -6.28 15.23 1.55
N THR A 40 -5.49 15.67 2.53
CA THR A 40 -4.89 14.78 3.54
C THR A 40 -5.95 13.89 4.19
N TRP A 41 -7.12 14.44 4.53
CA TRP A 41 -8.20 13.65 5.10
C TRP A 41 -8.71 12.55 4.15
N LYS A 42 -8.82 12.86 2.86
CA LYS A 42 -9.24 11.87 1.86
C LYS A 42 -8.21 10.76 1.68
N ILE A 43 -6.92 11.06 1.83
CA ILE A 43 -5.86 10.04 1.86
C ILE A 43 -6.03 9.15 3.10
N ILE A 44 -6.15 9.75 4.29
CA ILE A 44 -6.36 9.02 5.55
C ILE A 44 -7.60 8.12 5.48
N GLN A 45 -8.74 8.65 5.04
CA GLN A 45 -9.96 7.87 4.97
C GLN A 45 -9.82 6.66 4.04
N GLN A 46 -9.39 6.85 2.79
CA GLN A 46 -9.49 5.78 1.79
C GLN A 46 -8.30 4.82 1.80
N ASP A 47 -7.13 5.31 2.17
CA ASP A 47 -5.89 4.56 2.03
C ASP A 47 -5.48 3.93 3.37
N ILE A 48 -6.03 4.40 4.50
CA ILE A 48 -5.78 3.87 5.84
C ILE A 48 -7.06 3.29 6.44
N LEU A 49 -8.06 4.14 6.72
CA LEU A 49 -9.24 3.72 7.49
C LEU A 49 -10.09 2.70 6.73
N ASP A 50 -10.35 2.95 5.45
CA ASP A 50 -11.15 2.05 4.60
C ASP A 50 -10.44 0.72 4.36
N GLN A 51 -9.11 0.70 4.30
CA GLN A 51 -8.35 -0.53 4.06
C GLN A 51 -8.23 -1.43 5.30
N SER A 52 -8.19 -0.82 6.49
CA SER A 52 -7.76 -1.53 7.70
C SER A 52 -8.76 -1.49 8.84
N CYS A 53 -9.71 -0.56 8.85
CA CYS A 53 -10.51 -0.24 10.03
C CYS A 53 -12.01 -0.42 9.80
N THR A 54 -12.54 0.03 8.66
CA THR A 54 -13.99 0.01 8.38
C THR A 54 -14.60 -1.39 8.38
N GLY A 55 -13.81 -2.43 8.08
CA GLY A 55 -14.26 -3.82 8.12
C GLY A 55 -14.78 -4.27 9.49
N CYS A 56 -14.29 -3.67 10.57
CA CYS A 56 -14.75 -3.93 11.94
C CYS A 56 -15.45 -2.71 12.58
N HIS A 57 -15.15 -1.50 12.12
CA HIS A 57 -15.69 -0.24 12.65
C HIS A 57 -16.79 0.34 11.76
N VAL A 58 -17.85 -0.43 11.55
CA VAL A 58 -19.08 -0.04 10.85
C VAL A 58 -20.27 -0.20 11.79
N ALA A 59 -21.32 0.60 11.58
CA ALA A 59 -22.54 0.54 12.38
C ALA A 59 -23.11 -0.90 12.44
N GLY A 60 -23.41 -1.38 13.64
CA GLY A 60 -23.92 -2.73 13.90
C GLY A 60 -22.87 -3.85 13.95
N ALA A 61 -21.58 -3.54 13.73
CA ALA A 61 -20.51 -4.49 14.00
C ALA A 61 -20.18 -4.52 15.51
N SER A 62 -19.94 -5.71 16.04
CA SER A 62 -19.67 -5.89 17.48
C SER A 62 -18.45 -5.13 17.98
N PHE A 63 -17.41 -4.98 17.15
CA PHE A 63 -16.23 -4.20 17.50
C PHE A 63 -16.53 -2.71 17.55
N ALA A 64 -17.30 -2.19 16.60
CA ALA A 64 -17.74 -0.80 16.59
C ALA A 64 -18.55 -0.45 17.84
N GLU A 65 -19.44 -1.35 18.29
CA GLU A 65 -20.24 -1.18 19.50
C GLU A 65 -19.37 -1.21 20.78
N GLN A 66 -18.43 -2.15 20.89
CA GLN A 66 -17.56 -2.26 22.07
C GLN A 66 -16.59 -1.09 22.21
N SER A 67 -16.04 -0.58 21.11
CA SER A 67 -15.15 0.58 21.13
C SER A 67 -15.91 1.92 21.12
N ASP A 68 -17.22 1.87 20.85
CA ASP A 68 -18.05 3.02 20.54
C ASP A 68 -17.39 3.90 19.45
N LEU A 69 -17.00 3.28 18.33
CA LEU A 69 -16.23 3.96 17.27
C LEU A 69 -16.65 3.47 15.88
N ILE A 70 -17.15 4.39 15.06
CA ILE A 70 -17.53 4.14 13.66
C ILE A 70 -16.56 4.91 12.75
N LEU A 71 -15.92 4.22 11.81
CA LEU A 71 -14.85 4.77 10.97
C LEU A 71 -15.20 4.84 9.48
N THR A 72 -16.48 4.72 9.16
CA THR A 72 -16.99 4.96 7.80
C THR A 72 -16.88 6.45 7.43
N ALA A 73 -16.69 6.72 6.13
CA ALA A 73 -16.32 8.02 5.61
C ALA A 73 -17.29 9.18 5.95
N ASP A 74 -18.54 8.86 6.27
CA ASP A 74 -19.57 9.81 6.66
C ASP A 74 -19.38 10.39 8.07
N VAL A 75 -18.77 9.64 9.00
CA VAL A 75 -18.67 10.04 10.42
C VAL A 75 -17.26 10.00 11.02
N ALA A 76 -16.31 9.29 10.39
CA ALA A 76 -14.98 9.01 10.95
C ALA A 76 -14.23 10.23 11.51
N TYR A 77 -14.33 11.40 10.87
CA TYR A 77 -13.64 12.60 11.33
C TYR A 77 -14.09 13.01 12.73
N SER A 78 -15.41 13.14 12.93
CA SER A 78 -16.00 13.49 14.23
C SER A 78 -15.79 12.42 15.29
N GLN A 79 -15.58 11.18 14.87
CA GLN A 79 -15.37 10.03 15.74
C GLN A 79 -13.93 9.97 16.28
N LEU A 80 -12.98 10.68 15.66
CA LEU A 80 -11.57 10.68 16.05
C LEU A 80 -11.12 12.01 16.67
N ILE A 81 -11.66 13.13 16.21
CA ILE A 81 -11.18 14.45 16.62
C ILE A 81 -11.84 14.89 17.94
N ASN A 82 -11.00 15.20 18.94
CA ASN A 82 -11.41 15.72 20.25
C ASN A 82 -12.44 14.82 20.97
N ARG A 83 -12.40 13.52 20.72
CA ARG A 83 -13.27 12.54 21.36
C ARG A 83 -12.55 11.88 22.53
N VAL A 84 -13.22 11.81 23.67
CA VAL A 84 -12.73 11.01 24.81
C VAL A 84 -12.84 9.53 24.44
N PRO A 85 -11.76 8.72 24.54
CA PRO A 85 -11.83 7.30 24.26
C PRO A 85 -12.86 6.60 25.14
N HIS A 86 -13.55 5.58 24.61
CA HIS A 86 -14.45 4.76 25.43
C HIS A 86 -13.69 3.84 26.41
N ASN A 87 -12.46 3.45 26.06
CA ASN A 87 -11.62 2.60 26.88
C ASN A 87 -11.04 3.37 28.07
N GLN A 88 -11.42 2.99 29.29
CA GLN A 88 -10.92 3.62 30.52
C GLN A 88 -9.39 3.60 30.63
N VAL A 89 -8.72 2.51 30.22
CA VAL A 89 -7.26 2.43 30.25
C VAL A 89 -6.64 3.49 29.33
N ALA A 90 -7.26 3.78 28.19
CA ALA A 90 -6.79 4.82 27.28
C ALA A 90 -7.09 6.25 27.78
N ILE A 91 -8.12 6.42 28.63
CA ILE A 91 -8.36 7.69 29.33
C ILE A 91 -7.30 7.89 30.42
N ASP A 92 -6.99 6.84 31.19
CA ASP A 92 -6.07 6.90 32.32
C ASP A 92 -4.60 7.10 31.91
N ASP A 93 -4.24 6.73 30.67
CA ASP A 93 -2.89 6.89 30.08
C ASP A 93 -2.72 8.23 29.30
N GLY A 94 -3.76 9.08 29.30
CA GLY A 94 -3.83 10.35 28.55
C GLY A 94 -3.21 11.56 29.23
#